data_AF-A0AAF0E593-F1
#
_entry.id   AF-A0AAF0E593-F1
#
_cell.length_a   1.000
_cell.length_b   1.000
_cell.length_c   1.000
_cell.angle_alpha   90.00
_cell.angle_beta   90.00
_cell.angle_gamma   90.00
#
_symmetry.space_group_name_H-M   'P 1'
#
loop_
_entity.id
_entity.type
_entity.pdbx_description
1 polymer ?
#
loop_
_entity_poly.entity_id
_entity_poly.type
_entity_poly.pdbx_seq_one_letter_code
_entity_poly.pdbx_strand_id
1 'polypeptide(L)'
;MVRRPLAAGAACLLVAVCVGLVQAHGNHAHVPSPEVSKAPVDARLWLHIGLEATAWAVLFPLAMVLGLVRHKLHAPLSAAAIGLSLFAYLFGQHHGGRQFRHTVHGTFSSLLFVALLTQLACGVYLKLHLTWSRERTVRPIVLGVHGVLGRAFPVLGWTQMVFGIATLQSWCNGGHLGQCLAHYIMGSAFAAYSVILLIMMKCAVEWLRRRGWAQEYLDSWVILLWGIVNTFTEHQGGPWTHKDLQHTLMGVLWWTGGALGVWLSRHGRRSVVPATIIFLTGWAMSAHNQALAISTHIHAMFGYALMAGGVCRIVEICFVLRDQPSGTTGETDRGAWFPTHLFQYLPPFLLVVGGILFMSATDEEMRWADSRGVDFATWAMIDLSVAFLLFLWMNVLIDTYVGYGGRYGLAGAPASEEAPTWVYEPVRDTTQPQEPTAAPEPPRESIALQSYEPPATHVLENDDPFDDEHRQDRAVAL
;
A
#
# COMPACT_ATOMS: atom_id res chain seq x y z
N MET A 1 -20.36 29.16 -12.13
CA MET A 1 -19.32 28.44 -11.37
C MET A 1 -19.65 26.94 -11.32
N VAL A 2 -19.77 26.25 -12.45
CA VAL A 2 -19.97 24.79 -12.51
C VAL A 2 -19.37 24.29 -13.83
N ARG A 3 -18.20 23.65 -13.81
CA ARG A 3 -17.65 22.85 -14.93
C ARG A 3 -16.66 21.81 -14.40
N ARG A 4 -17.14 20.63 -14.03
CA ARG A 4 -16.34 19.39 -13.93
C ARG A 4 -17.15 18.09 -14.20
N PRO A 5 -17.82 17.89 -15.36
CA PRO A 5 -18.31 16.56 -15.73
C PRO A 5 -17.30 15.75 -16.57
N LEU A 6 -16.21 16.36 -17.07
CA LEU A 6 -15.29 15.71 -18.01
C LEU A 6 -14.43 14.59 -17.41
N ALA A 7 -14.15 14.62 -16.11
CA ALA A 7 -13.30 13.62 -15.46
C ALA A 7 -13.98 12.24 -15.32
N ALA A 8 -15.29 12.22 -15.03
CA ALA A 8 -16.06 10.99 -14.93
C ALA A 8 -16.27 10.34 -16.31
N GLY A 9 -16.53 11.14 -17.34
CA GLY A 9 -16.67 10.65 -18.72
C GLY A 9 -15.39 10.02 -19.26
N ALA A 10 -14.22 10.59 -18.97
CA ALA A 10 -12.93 10.06 -19.41
C ALA A 10 -12.56 8.73 -18.72
N ALA A 11 -12.90 8.56 -17.44
CA ALA A 11 -12.68 7.31 -16.70
C ALA A 11 -13.56 6.17 -17.24
N CYS A 12 -14.84 6.43 -17.49
CA CYS A 12 -15.74 5.45 -18.10
C CYS A 12 -15.35 5.10 -19.54
N LEU A 13 -14.83 6.07 -20.32
CA LEU A 13 -14.33 5.82 -21.67
C LEU A 13 -13.08 4.93 -21.66
N LEU A 14 -12.18 5.13 -20.68
CA LEU A 14 -11.00 4.29 -20.49
C LEU A 14 -11.41 2.85 -20.18
N VAL A 15 -12.33 2.65 -19.23
CA VAL A 15 -12.84 1.30 -18.89
C VAL A 15 -13.52 0.64 -20.11
N ALA A 16 -14.34 1.38 -20.86
CA ALA A 16 -15.01 0.84 -22.05
C ALA A 16 -14.04 0.49 -23.20
N VAL A 17 -13.00 1.30 -23.42
CA VAL A 17 -11.93 1.00 -24.40
C VAL A 17 -11.11 -0.21 -23.94
N CYS A 18 -10.86 -0.37 -22.64
CA CYS A 18 -10.19 -1.54 -22.09
C CYS A 18 -10.98 -2.83 -22.35
N VAL A 19 -12.30 -2.81 -22.16
CA VAL A 19 -13.17 -3.98 -22.40
C VAL A 19 -13.22 -4.34 -23.90
N GLY A 20 -13.28 -3.35 -24.79
CA GLY A 20 -13.33 -3.58 -26.24
C GLY A 20 -12.05 -4.19 -26.84
N LEU A 21 -10.88 -3.85 -26.29
CA LEU A 21 -9.59 -4.37 -26.76
C LEU A 21 -9.32 -5.81 -26.27
N VAL A 22 -9.83 -6.19 -25.09
CA VAL A 22 -9.71 -7.55 -24.54
C VAL A 22 -10.43 -8.58 -25.41
N GLN A 23 -11.48 -8.18 -26.13
CA GLN A 23 -12.30 -9.09 -26.94
C GLN A 23 -11.75 -9.34 -28.36
N ALA A 24 -10.68 -8.64 -28.77
CA ALA A 24 -10.16 -8.68 -30.14
C ALA A 24 -9.01 -9.67 -30.41
N HIS A 25 -8.44 -10.31 -29.38
CA HIS A 25 -7.40 -11.33 -29.54
C HIS A 25 -7.91 -12.74 -29.21
N GLY A 26 -8.71 -13.30 -30.13
CA GLY A 26 -9.18 -14.68 -30.08
C GLY A 26 -8.15 -15.69 -30.61
N ASN A 27 -7.86 -16.69 -29.77
CA ASN A 27 -7.73 -18.13 -30.09
C ASN A 27 -6.73 -18.64 -31.14
N HIS A 28 -5.46 -18.27 -31.04
CA HIS A 28 -4.35 -19.11 -31.53
C HIS A 28 -3.25 -19.31 -30.46
N ALA A 29 -3.65 -19.58 -29.21
CA ALA A 29 -2.71 -19.75 -28.12
C ALA A 29 -1.96 -21.08 -28.24
N HIS A 30 -0.66 -21.02 -28.52
CA HIS A 30 0.26 -22.13 -28.32
C HIS A 30 0.16 -22.61 -26.86
N VAL A 31 -0.19 -23.88 -26.66
CA VAL A 31 -0.17 -24.51 -25.34
C VAL A 31 1.18 -25.21 -25.20
N PRO A 32 2.09 -24.73 -24.35
CA PRO A 32 3.39 -25.36 -24.19
C PRO A 32 3.26 -26.79 -23.65
N SER A 33 4.22 -27.65 -23.98
CA SER A 33 4.25 -29.00 -23.40
C SER A 33 4.44 -28.93 -21.86
N PRO A 34 4.02 -29.96 -21.11
CA PRO A 34 4.20 -29.99 -19.65
C PRO A 34 5.65 -29.86 -19.21
N GLU A 35 6.59 -30.38 -20.01
CA GLU A 35 8.04 -30.29 -19.76
C GLU A 35 8.54 -28.86 -19.84
N VAL A 36 8.16 -28.13 -20.90
CA VAL A 36 8.56 -26.73 -21.12
C VAL A 36 7.88 -25.79 -20.12
N SER A 37 6.66 -26.11 -19.69
CA SER A 37 5.92 -25.32 -18.67
C SER A 37 6.52 -25.45 -17.26
N LYS A 38 7.25 -26.54 -16.99
CA LYS A 38 7.91 -26.80 -15.71
C LYS A 38 9.41 -26.47 -15.71
N ALA A 39 9.96 -26.09 -16.86
CA ALA A 39 11.36 -25.68 -16.98
C ALA A 39 11.69 -24.55 -15.98
N PRO A 40 12.97 -24.39 -15.58
CA PRO A 40 13.37 -23.29 -14.73
C PRO A 40 13.15 -21.94 -15.45
N VAL A 41 12.95 -20.90 -14.64
CA VAL A 41 12.93 -19.51 -15.10
C VAL A 41 14.36 -19.14 -15.51
N ASP A 42 14.55 -18.75 -16.77
CA ASP A 42 15.86 -18.39 -17.28
C ASP A 42 16.29 -16.98 -16.86
N ALA A 43 17.56 -16.65 -17.06
CA ALA A 43 18.10 -15.33 -16.70
C ALA A 43 17.43 -14.17 -17.44
N ARG A 44 16.92 -14.40 -18.65
CA ARG A 44 16.24 -13.35 -19.44
C ARG A 44 14.88 -13.01 -18.82
N LEU A 45 14.14 -14.02 -18.40
CA LEU A 45 12.86 -13.87 -17.73
C LEU A 45 13.03 -13.24 -16.33
N TRP A 46 14.07 -13.63 -15.57
CA TRP A 46 14.41 -12.94 -14.33
C TRP A 46 14.75 -11.46 -14.55
N LEU A 47 15.51 -11.15 -15.61
CA LEU A 47 15.81 -9.77 -15.97
C LEU A 47 14.54 -9.00 -16.34
N HIS A 48 13.65 -9.59 -17.13
CA HIS A 48 12.33 -9.00 -17.43
C HIS A 48 11.56 -8.65 -16.16
N ILE A 49 11.43 -9.60 -15.23
CA ILE A 49 10.73 -9.41 -13.95
C ILE A 49 11.36 -8.26 -13.15
N GLY A 50 12.68 -8.26 -12.97
CA GLY A 50 13.38 -7.25 -12.18
C GLY A 50 13.29 -5.84 -12.78
N LEU A 51 13.43 -5.73 -14.11
CA LEU A 51 13.38 -4.45 -14.81
C LEU A 51 11.95 -3.88 -14.86
N GLU A 52 10.94 -4.71 -15.14
CA GLU A 52 9.54 -4.25 -15.11
C GLU A 52 9.09 -3.90 -13.69
N ALA A 53 9.46 -4.69 -12.67
CA ALA A 53 9.19 -4.33 -11.28
C ALA A 53 9.82 -2.99 -10.91
N THR A 54 11.06 -2.74 -11.33
CA THR A 54 11.72 -1.44 -11.11
C THR A 54 10.99 -0.30 -11.84
N ALA A 55 10.61 -0.50 -13.10
CA ALA A 55 9.90 0.50 -13.88
C ALA A 55 8.53 0.85 -13.27
N TRP A 56 7.71 -0.17 -12.96
CA TRP A 56 6.32 -0.01 -12.54
C TRP A 56 6.14 0.24 -11.04
N ALA A 57 6.96 -0.37 -10.17
CA ALA A 57 6.88 -0.12 -8.74
C ALA A 57 7.58 1.17 -8.33
N VAL A 58 8.69 1.54 -8.99
CA VAL A 58 9.55 2.65 -8.54
C VAL A 58 9.49 3.84 -9.50
N LEU A 59 9.91 3.66 -10.76
CA LEU A 59 10.17 4.81 -11.63
C LEU A 59 8.89 5.52 -12.08
N PHE A 60 7.84 4.80 -12.48
CA PHE A 60 6.58 5.41 -12.91
C PHE A 60 5.84 6.14 -11.77
N PRO A 61 5.69 5.58 -10.55
CA PRO A 61 5.11 6.31 -9.44
C PRO A 61 5.90 7.57 -9.06
N LEU A 62 7.23 7.50 -9.06
CA LEU A 62 8.07 8.67 -8.79
C LEU A 62 7.93 9.72 -9.91
N ALA A 63 7.96 9.30 -11.18
CA ALA A 63 7.74 10.18 -12.31
C ALA A 63 6.37 10.85 -12.26
N MET A 64 5.33 10.11 -11.87
CA MET A 64 3.98 10.66 -11.64
C MET A 64 4.02 11.75 -10.57
N VAL A 65 4.58 11.48 -9.38
CA VAL A 65 4.69 12.46 -8.29
C VAL A 65 5.43 13.72 -8.75
N LEU A 66 6.58 13.56 -9.40
CA LEU A 66 7.35 14.68 -9.96
C LEU A 66 6.54 15.46 -11.02
N GLY A 67 5.69 14.79 -11.78
CA GLY A 67 4.76 15.42 -12.71
C GLY A 67 3.68 16.24 -12.00
N LEU A 68 3.14 15.76 -10.88
CA LEU A 68 2.14 16.48 -10.08
C LEU A 68 2.69 17.78 -9.49
N VAL A 69 3.96 17.79 -9.08
CA VAL A 69 4.66 18.99 -8.56
C VAL A 69 5.33 19.82 -9.67
N ARG A 70 5.21 19.41 -10.94
CA ARG A 70 5.83 20.04 -12.12
C ARG A 70 7.35 20.16 -12.02
N HIS A 71 8.01 19.17 -11.42
CA HIS A 71 9.47 19.14 -11.29
C HIS A 71 10.15 18.87 -12.65
N LYS A 72 11.32 19.48 -12.87
CA LYS A 72 12.09 19.36 -14.12
C LYS A 72 12.49 17.93 -14.47
N LEU A 73 12.67 17.07 -13.46
CA LEU A 73 13.04 15.66 -13.65
C LEU A 73 11.88 14.76 -14.08
N HIS A 74 10.63 15.24 -14.09
CA HIS A 74 9.48 14.45 -14.53
C HIS A 74 9.69 13.85 -15.92
N ALA A 75 10.05 14.68 -16.91
CA ALA A 75 10.19 14.22 -18.28
C ALA A 75 11.41 13.30 -18.51
N PRO A 76 12.63 13.62 -18.02
CA PRO A 76 13.76 12.70 -18.08
C PRO A 76 13.49 11.35 -17.42
N LEU A 77 12.91 11.35 -16.21
CA LEU A 77 12.60 10.11 -15.49
C LEU A 77 11.52 9.29 -16.20
N SER A 78 10.50 9.95 -16.75
CA SER A 78 9.46 9.26 -17.54
C SER A 78 10.04 8.62 -18.79
N ALA A 79 10.94 9.32 -19.50
CA ALA A 79 11.61 8.76 -20.68
C ALA A 79 12.50 7.57 -20.31
N ALA A 80 13.24 7.65 -19.20
CA ALA A 80 14.05 6.54 -18.70
C ALA A 80 13.18 5.34 -18.30
N ALA A 81 12.06 5.56 -17.60
CA ALA A 81 11.12 4.50 -17.21
C ALA A 81 10.50 3.80 -18.43
N ILE A 82 10.09 4.58 -19.44
CA ILE A 82 9.57 4.05 -20.71
C ILE A 82 10.65 3.23 -21.43
N GLY A 83 11.88 3.77 -21.54
CA GLY A 83 12.99 3.06 -22.17
C GLY A 83 13.31 1.74 -21.47
N LEU A 84 13.33 1.74 -20.14
CA LEU A 84 13.56 0.54 -19.33
C LEU A 84 12.46 -0.51 -19.53
N SER A 85 11.19 -0.10 -19.48
CA SER A 85 10.05 -1.00 -19.66
C SER A 85 9.98 -1.54 -21.09
N LEU A 86 10.18 -0.71 -22.12
CA LEU A 86 10.22 -1.19 -23.50
C LEU A 86 11.36 -2.19 -23.74
N PHE A 87 12.55 -1.92 -23.18
CA PHE A 87 13.67 -2.85 -23.24
C PHE A 87 13.32 -4.18 -22.55
N ALA A 88 12.77 -4.13 -21.33
CA ALA A 88 12.39 -5.31 -20.57
C ALA A 88 11.28 -6.13 -21.25
N TYR A 89 10.29 -5.46 -21.83
CA TYR A 89 9.20 -6.08 -22.60
C TYR A 89 9.73 -6.82 -23.83
N LEU A 90 10.53 -6.15 -24.68
CA LEU A 90 11.10 -6.76 -25.89
C LEU A 90 12.03 -7.92 -25.56
N PHE A 91 12.86 -7.77 -24.53
CA PHE A 91 13.79 -8.81 -24.12
C PHE A 91 13.07 -10.01 -23.49
N GLY A 92 11.99 -9.76 -22.74
CA GLY A 92 11.15 -10.79 -22.12
C GLY A 92 10.45 -11.68 -23.14
N GLN A 93 10.05 -11.16 -24.31
CA GLN A 93 9.39 -11.96 -25.35
C GLN A 93 10.30 -13.03 -26.00
N HIS A 94 11.62 -12.91 -25.84
CA HIS A 94 12.60 -13.81 -26.44
C HIS A 94 13.31 -14.67 -25.38
N HIS A 95 12.58 -15.15 -24.37
CA HIS A 95 13.08 -16.12 -23.40
C HIS A 95 13.07 -17.55 -23.97
N GLY A 96 14.03 -18.38 -23.57
CA GLY A 96 14.16 -19.78 -24.02
C GLY A 96 13.81 -20.81 -22.95
N GLY A 97 13.63 -20.37 -21.71
CA GLY A 97 13.25 -21.21 -20.56
C GLY A 97 11.75 -21.46 -20.45
N ARG A 98 11.23 -21.47 -19.22
CA ARG A 98 9.81 -21.72 -18.91
C ARG A 98 8.86 -20.97 -19.83
N GLN A 99 8.00 -21.69 -20.54
CA GLN A 99 6.93 -21.08 -21.34
C GLN A 99 5.61 -21.09 -20.60
N PHE A 100 4.82 -20.04 -20.82
CA PHE A 100 3.49 -19.87 -20.25
C PHE A 100 2.46 -20.01 -21.34
N ARG A 101 1.30 -20.60 -20.99
CA ARG A 101 0.11 -20.47 -21.82
C ARG A 101 -0.37 -19.02 -21.82
N HIS A 102 -1.36 -18.71 -22.67
CA HIS A 102 -2.00 -17.40 -22.64
C HIS A 102 -2.51 -17.07 -21.22
N THR A 103 -2.04 -15.95 -20.67
CA THR A 103 -2.33 -15.51 -19.30
C THR A 103 -2.91 -14.11 -19.27
N VAL A 104 -3.61 -13.79 -18.16
CA VAL A 104 -4.13 -12.44 -17.91
C VAL A 104 -3.02 -11.39 -17.86
N HIS A 105 -1.82 -11.76 -17.40
CA HIS A 105 -0.64 -10.89 -17.43
C HIS A 105 -0.25 -10.49 -18.85
N GLY A 106 -0.27 -11.44 -19.79
CA GLY A 106 0.00 -11.16 -21.20
C GLY A 106 -1.06 -10.26 -21.83
N THR A 107 -2.34 -10.56 -21.62
CA THR A 107 -3.45 -9.75 -22.14
C THR A 107 -3.44 -8.33 -21.56
N PHE A 108 -3.26 -8.20 -20.24
CA PHE A 108 -3.21 -6.90 -19.57
C PHE A 108 -1.96 -6.11 -19.97
N SER A 109 -0.84 -6.78 -20.25
CA SER A 109 0.37 -6.14 -20.81
C SER A 109 0.09 -5.45 -22.15
N SER A 110 -0.74 -6.03 -23.02
CA SER A 110 -1.11 -5.39 -24.30
C SER A 110 -1.88 -4.08 -24.06
N LEU A 111 -2.80 -4.09 -23.10
CA LEU A 111 -3.51 -2.88 -22.68
C LEU A 111 -2.56 -1.83 -22.10
N LEU A 112 -1.64 -2.26 -21.24
CA LEU A 112 -0.61 -1.40 -20.66
C LEU A 112 0.31 -0.80 -21.72
N PHE A 113 0.65 -1.57 -22.76
CA PHE A 113 1.46 -1.08 -23.87
C PHE A 113 0.74 0.06 -24.62
N VAL A 114 -0.56 -0.08 -24.89
CA VAL A 114 -1.37 0.99 -25.49
C VAL A 114 -1.45 2.22 -24.57
N ALA A 115 -1.63 2.00 -23.27
CA ALA A 115 -1.59 3.08 -22.28
C ALA A 115 -0.23 3.81 -22.26
N LEU A 116 0.87 3.07 -22.33
CA LEU A 116 2.23 3.62 -22.34
C LEU A 116 2.50 4.45 -23.59
N LEU A 117 2.13 3.94 -24.77
CA LEU A 117 2.23 4.66 -26.04
C LEU A 117 1.38 5.94 -26.04
N THR A 118 0.16 5.85 -25.52
CA THR A 118 -0.73 7.02 -25.38
C THR A 118 -0.10 8.07 -24.46
N GLN A 119 0.44 7.65 -23.32
CA GLN A 119 1.09 8.54 -22.36
C GLN A 119 2.33 9.21 -22.96
N LEU A 120 3.15 8.46 -23.71
CA LEU A 120 4.31 8.96 -24.43
C LEU A 120 3.90 9.97 -25.51
N ALA A 121 2.94 9.63 -26.37
CA ALA A 121 2.46 10.50 -27.44
C ALA A 121 1.92 11.82 -26.88
N CYS A 122 1.11 11.76 -25.81
CA CYS A 122 0.62 12.96 -25.13
C CYS A 122 1.77 13.78 -24.53
N GLY A 123 2.74 13.11 -23.89
CA GLY A 123 3.90 13.78 -23.29
C GLY A 123 4.78 14.50 -24.31
N VAL A 124 5.07 13.84 -25.44
CA VAL A 124 5.81 14.42 -26.58
C VAL A 124 5.06 15.61 -27.15
N TYR A 125 3.77 15.47 -27.46
CA TYR A 125 2.94 16.55 -27.97
C TYR A 125 2.95 17.78 -27.04
N LEU A 126 2.78 17.57 -25.72
CA LEU A 126 2.78 18.65 -24.74
C LEU A 126 4.15 19.35 -24.59
N LYS A 127 5.24 18.66 -24.95
CA LYS A 127 6.61 19.19 -24.94
C LYS A 127 7.05 19.87 -26.23
N LEU A 128 6.46 19.52 -27.37
CA LEU A 128 6.82 20.10 -28.67
C LEU A 128 6.30 21.53 -28.91
N HIS A 129 5.46 22.07 -28.02
CA HIS A 129 4.92 23.43 -28.10
C HIS A 129 4.36 23.79 -29.51
N LEU A 130 3.66 22.85 -30.14
CA LEU A 130 3.11 23.00 -31.48
C LEU A 130 2.13 24.18 -31.55
N THR A 131 2.21 24.98 -32.62
CA THR A 131 1.31 26.12 -32.85
C THR A 131 0.51 25.91 -34.14
N TRP A 132 -0.78 25.59 -34.02
CA TRP A 132 -1.72 25.48 -35.14
C TRP A 132 -3.12 26.02 -34.77
N SER A 133 -4.02 26.11 -35.75
CA SER A 133 -5.33 26.78 -35.60
C SER A 133 -6.25 26.19 -34.53
N ARG A 134 -6.13 24.89 -34.22
CA ARG A 134 -6.98 24.20 -33.21
C ARG A 134 -6.27 23.93 -31.87
N GLU A 135 -5.06 24.49 -31.65
CA GLU A 135 -4.23 24.12 -30.48
C GLU A 135 -4.91 24.42 -29.16
N ARG A 136 -5.56 25.60 -29.09
CA ARG A 136 -6.26 26.06 -27.87
C ARG A 136 -7.36 25.10 -27.43
N THR A 137 -7.92 24.32 -28.36
CA THR A 137 -8.95 23.31 -28.08
C THR A 137 -8.36 21.93 -27.81
N VAL A 138 -7.31 21.53 -28.53
CA VAL A 138 -6.72 20.18 -28.42
C VAL A 138 -5.83 20.04 -27.18
N ARG A 139 -4.98 21.03 -26.89
CA ARG A 139 -4.04 21.01 -25.76
C ARG A 139 -4.67 20.68 -24.40
N PRO A 140 -5.80 21.28 -23.98
CA PRO A 140 -6.41 20.94 -22.69
C PRO A 140 -6.95 19.51 -22.65
N ILE A 141 -7.38 18.95 -23.78
CA ILE A 141 -7.83 17.55 -23.86
C ILE A 141 -6.64 16.62 -23.66
N VAL A 142 -5.54 16.85 -24.40
CA VAL A 142 -4.32 16.05 -24.27
C VAL A 142 -3.73 16.14 -22.87
N LEU A 143 -3.72 17.33 -22.27
CA LEU A 143 -3.31 17.53 -20.87
C LEU A 143 -4.20 16.75 -19.89
N GLY A 144 -5.51 16.71 -20.15
CA GLY A 144 -6.47 15.93 -19.37
C GLY A 144 -6.18 14.43 -19.44
N VAL A 145 -6.03 13.89 -20.66
CA VAL A 145 -5.71 12.47 -20.89
C VAL A 145 -4.38 12.10 -20.24
N HIS A 146 -3.30 12.85 -20.53
CA HIS A 146 -1.97 12.63 -19.95
C HIS A 146 -1.98 12.65 -18.42
N GLY A 147 -2.74 13.58 -17.84
CA GLY A 147 -2.85 13.72 -16.39
C GLY A 147 -3.67 12.62 -15.73
N VAL A 148 -4.77 12.16 -16.34
CA VAL A 148 -5.58 11.06 -15.80
C VAL A 148 -4.81 9.75 -15.92
N LEU A 149 -4.29 9.47 -17.11
CA LEU A 149 -3.59 8.21 -17.40
C LEU A 149 -2.31 8.06 -16.55
N GLY A 150 -1.48 9.10 -16.48
CA GLY A 150 -0.27 9.07 -15.65
C GLY A 150 -0.54 8.88 -14.16
N ARG A 151 -1.69 9.37 -13.63
CA ARG A 151 -2.09 9.13 -12.24
C ARG A 151 -2.63 7.72 -12.00
N ALA A 152 -3.06 7.02 -13.04
CA ALA A 152 -3.52 5.63 -12.94
C ALA A 152 -2.36 4.62 -12.97
N PHE A 153 -1.14 5.03 -13.38
CA PHE A 153 -0.01 4.13 -13.55
C PHE A 153 0.40 3.34 -12.30
N PRO A 154 0.38 3.89 -11.06
CA PRO A 154 0.66 3.08 -9.88
C PRO A 154 -0.34 1.93 -9.71
N VAL A 155 -1.62 2.16 -10.01
CA VAL A 155 -2.66 1.12 -9.93
C VAL A 155 -2.50 0.10 -11.06
N LEU A 156 -2.29 0.57 -12.28
CA LEU A 156 -2.10 -0.33 -13.43
C LEU A 156 -0.82 -1.18 -13.28
N GLY A 157 0.26 -0.57 -12.80
CA GLY A 157 1.53 -1.24 -12.52
C GLY A 157 1.38 -2.27 -11.40
N TRP A 158 0.71 -1.92 -10.30
CA TRP A 158 0.37 -2.87 -9.24
C TRP A 158 -0.38 -4.09 -9.78
N THR A 159 -1.48 -3.87 -10.52
CA THR A 159 -2.27 -4.95 -11.12
C THR A 159 -1.43 -5.85 -12.02
N GLN A 160 -0.56 -5.28 -12.86
CA GLN A 160 0.31 -6.07 -13.74
C GLN A 160 1.35 -6.89 -12.97
N MET A 161 1.89 -6.35 -11.88
CA MET A 161 2.81 -7.10 -11.01
C MET A 161 2.10 -8.26 -10.32
N VAL A 162 0.90 -8.06 -9.80
CA VAL A 162 0.08 -9.14 -9.20
C VAL A 162 -0.24 -10.22 -10.23
N PHE A 163 -0.64 -9.84 -11.45
CA PHE A 163 -0.82 -10.80 -12.54
C PHE A 163 0.48 -11.51 -12.93
N GLY A 164 1.62 -10.83 -12.82
CA GLY A 164 2.95 -11.42 -13.04
C GLY A 164 3.26 -12.51 -12.02
N ILE A 165 3.03 -12.23 -10.73
CA ILE A 165 3.19 -13.21 -9.63
C ILE A 165 2.30 -14.44 -9.88
N ALA A 166 1.01 -14.22 -10.17
CA ALA A 166 0.09 -15.31 -10.49
C ALA A 166 0.57 -16.14 -11.70
N THR A 167 1.09 -15.48 -12.73
CA THR A 167 1.59 -16.12 -13.96
C THR A 167 2.85 -16.94 -13.70
N LEU A 168 3.77 -16.45 -12.88
CA LEU A 168 5.09 -17.08 -12.65
C LEU A 168 4.98 -18.54 -12.20
N GLN A 169 4.00 -18.83 -11.35
CA GLN A 169 3.73 -20.18 -10.84
C GLN A 169 2.48 -20.81 -11.43
N SER A 170 1.84 -20.16 -12.41
CA SER A 170 0.57 -20.60 -13.00
C SER A 170 -0.56 -20.78 -11.99
N TRP A 171 -0.60 -19.92 -10.97
CA TRP A 171 -1.69 -19.84 -10.00
C TRP A 171 -2.95 -19.20 -10.60
N CYS A 172 -4.06 -19.31 -9.87
CA CYS A 172 -5.34 -18.67 -10.12
C CYS A 172 -6.06 -19.18 -11.36
N ASN A 173 -6.01 -20.50 -11.55
CA ASN A 173 -6.55 -21.16 -12.73
C ASN A 173 -7.64 -22.19 -12.39
N GLY A 174 -8.58 -22.38 -13.31
CA GLY A 174 -9.68 -23.34 -13.12
C GLY A 174 -10.52 -23.01 -11.87
N GLY A 175 -10.77 -24.02 -11.03
CA GLY A 175 -11.58 -23.89 -9.82
C GLY A 175 -10.99 -22.99 -8.73
N HIS A 176 -9.73 -22.58 -8.83
CA HIS A 176 -9.06 -21.73 -7.84
C HIS A 176 -9.27 -20.22 -8.08
N LEU A 177 -9.81 -19.84 -9.24
CA LEU A 177 -9.92 -18.44 -9.65
C LEU A 177 -10.69 -17.57 -8.63
N GLY A 178 -11.84 -18.03 -8.15
CA GLY A 178 -12.64 -17.26 -7.18
C GLY A 178 -11.89 -17.01 -5.87
N GLN A 179 -11.15 -17.99 -5.38
CA GLN A 179 -10.35 -17.88 -4.15
C GLN A 179 -9.20 -16.88 -4.34
N CYS A 180 -8.47 -16.97 -5.44
CA CYS A 180 -7.43 -16.02 -5.81
C CYS A 180 -7.96 -14.58 -5.94
N LEU A 181 -9.10 -14.40 -6.63
CA LEU A 181 -9.69 -13.08 -6.81
C LEU A 181 -10.04 -12.45 -5.46
N ALA A 182 -10.61 -13.22 -4.53
CA ALA A 182 -10.90 -12.73 -3.18
C ALA A 182 -9.62 -12.25 -2.47
N HIS A 183 -8.54 -13.03 -2.52
CA HIS A 183 -7.28 -12.72 -1.83
C HIS A 183 -6.57 -11.51 -2.45
N TYR A 184 -6.35 -11.54 -3.76
CA TYR A 184 -5.64 -10.47 -4.46
C TYR A 184 -6.42 -9.15 -4.47
N ILE A 185 -7.74 -9.17 -4.68
CA ILE A 185 -8.54 -7.94 -4.70
C ILE A 185 -8.63 -7.34 -3.30
N MET A 186 -9.02 -8.13 -2.29
CA MET A 186 -9.21 -7.58 -0.94
C MET A 186 -7.88 -7.19 -0.30
N GLY A 187 -6.82 -7.99 -0.47
CA GLY A 187 -5.51 -7.66 0.07
C GLY A 187 -4.92 -6.40 -0.60
N SER A 188 -5.08 -6.26 -1.93
CA SER A 188 -4.73 -5.02 -2.63
C SER A 188 -5.56 -3.82 -2.17
N ALA A 189 -6.85 -4.03 -1.83
CA ALA A 189 -7.72 -2.98 -1.33
C ALA A 189 -7.26 -2.45 0.04
N PHE A 190 -6.78 -3.32 0.94
CA PHE A 190 -6.19 -2.87 2.21
C PHE A 190 -4.91 -2.07 2.01
N ALA A 191 -4.03 -2.49 1.09
CA ALA A 191 -2.84 -1.71 0.72
C ALA A 191 -3.22 -0.34 0.11
N ALA A 192 -4.22 -0.30 -0.77
CA ALA A 192 -4.73 0.96 -1.33
C ALA A 192 -5.37 1.86 -0.27
N TYR A 193 -6.10 1.27 0.68
CA TYR A 193 -6.69 2.00 1.80
C TYR A 193 -5.61 2.66 2.67
N SER A 194 -4.50 1.97 2.93
CA SER A 194 -3.33 2.55 3.61
C SER A 194 -2.79 3.79 2.89
N VAL A 195 -2.62 3.73 1.56
CA VAL A 195 -2.19 4.89 0.76
C VAL A 195 -3.17 6.05 0.90
N ILE A 196 -4.48 5.78 0.88
CA ILE A 196 -5.51 6.82 1.04
C ILE A 196 -5.44 7.45 2.43
N LEU A 197 -5.29 6.65 3.50
CA LEU A 197 -5.10 7.16 4.86
C LEU A 197 -3.85 8.05 4.97
N LEU A 198 -2.72 7.62 4.40
CA LEU A 198 -1.50 8.43 4.38
C LEU A 198 -1.70 9.75 3.61
N ILE A 199 -2.41 9.74 2.48
CA ILE A 199 -2.75 10.97 1.73
C ILE A 199 -3.65 11.88 2.57
N MET A 200 -4.67 11.32 3.23
CA MET A 200 -5.57 12.09 4.10
C MET A 200 -4.86 12.70 5.31
N MET A 201 -3.86 11.99 5.84
CA MET A 201 -3.05 12.42 6.97
C MET A 201 -2.00 13.48 6.59
N LYS A 202 -1.28 13.28 5.47
CA LYS A 202 -0.08 14.09 5.13
C LYS A 202 -0.36 15.19 4.10
N CYS A 203 -1.32 14.99 3.21
CA CYS A 203 -1.55 15.86 2.05
C CYS A 203 -2.91 16.55 2.04
N ALA A 204 -3.97 15.89 2.51
CA ALA A 204 -5.35 16.31 2.26
C ALA A 204 -6.08 16.83 3.50
N VAL A 205 -5.39 17.10 4.61
CA VAL A 205 -5.96 17.67 5.85
C VAL A 205 -6.77 18.94 5.55
N GLU A 206 -6.17 19.91 4.88
CA GLU A 206 -6.81 21.18 4.55
C GLU A 206 -7.99 20.99 3.56
N TRP A 207 -7.88 20.05 2.63
CA TRP A 207 -8.99 19.71 1.74
C TRP A 207 -10.17 19.11 2.51
N LEU A 208 -9.92 18.22 3.47
CA LEU A 208 -10.94 17.64 4.35
C LEU A 208 -11.61 18.74 5.20
N ARG A 209 -10.80 19.64 5.77
CA ARG A 209 -11.28 20.78 6.57
C ARG A 209 -12.24 21.67 5.79
N ARG A 210 -11.88 22.07 4.55
CA ARG A 210 -12.76 22.88 3.68
C ARG A 210 -14.07 22.19 3.30
N ARG A 211 -14.05 20.85 3.22
CA ARG A 211 -15.26 20.06 2.96
C ARG A 211 -16.11 19.84 4.20
N GLY A 212 -15.57 20.13 5.39
CA GLY A 212 -16.20 19.76 6.66
C GLY A 212 -16.33 18.23 6.79
N TRP A 213 -15.35 17.48 6.28
CA TRP A 213 -15.33 16.02 6.29
C TRP A 213 -14.29 15.51 7.28
N ALA A 214 -14.68 14.55 8.12
CA ALA A 214 -13.75 13.71 8.86
C ALA A 214 -13.18 12.63 7.93
N GLN A 215 -12.00 12.09 8.25
CA GLN A 215 -11.44 10.94 7.51
C GLN A 215 -12.42 9.76 7.53
N GLU A 216 -13.02 9.51 8.70
CA GLU A 216 -13.92 8.38 8.90
C GLU A 216 -15.25 8.52 8.17
N TYR A 217 -15.62 9.73 7.76
CA TYR A 217 -16.77 9.93 6.90
C TYR A 217 -16.55 9.29 5.52
N LEU A 218 -15.35 9.42 4.96
CA LEU A 218 -15.00 8.80 3.68
C LEU A 218 -14.83 7.29 3.83
N ASP A 219 -14.14 6.86 4.89
CA ASP A 219 -13.92 5.44 5.18
C ASP A 219 -15.26 4.69 5.34
N SER A 220 -16.22 5.31 6.04
CA SER A 220 -17.54 4.73 6.25
C SER A 220 -18.32 4.55 4.95
N TRP A 221 -18.18 5.46 3.98
CA TRP A 221 -18.80 5.29 2.66
C TRP A 221 -18.18 4.14 1.87
N VAL A 222 -16.86 3.98 1.93
CA VAL A 222 -16.17 2.86 1.28
C VAL A 222 -16.62 1.53 1.88
N ILE A 223 -16.61 1.44 3.21
CA ILE A 223 -17.06 0.26 3.96
C ILE A 223 -18.53 -0.06 3.65
N LEU A 224 -19.39 0.96 3.60
CA LEU A 224 -20.80 0.82 3.26
C LEU A 224 -20.99 0.21 1.86
N LEU A 225 -20.42 0.85 0.84
CA LEU A 225 -20.62 0.46 -0.55
C LEU A 225 -19.99 -0.91 -0.85
N TRP A 226 -18.80 -1.16 -0.32
CA TRP A 226 -18.15 -2.46 -0.45
C TRP A 226 -18.93 -3.57 0.25
N GLY A 227 -19.43 -3.31 1.47
CA GLY A 227 -20.25 -4.27 2.21
C GLY A 227 -21.53 -4.66 1.46
N ILE A 228 -22.17 -3.70 0.77
CA ILE A 228 -23.34 -3.98 -0.07
C ILE A 228 -22.95 -4.94 -1.19
N VAL A 229 -21.90 -4.61 -1.94
CA VAL A 229 -21.43 -5.49 -3.04
C VAL A 229 -21.12 -6.88 -2.50
N ASN A 230 -20.27 -6.98 -1.46
CA ASN A 230 -19.84 -8.25 -0.89
C ASN A 230 -21.01 -9.12 -0.41
N THR A 231 -22.04 -8.51 0.21
CA THR A 231 -23.24 -9.23 0.67
C THR A 231 -23.97 -9.93 -0.47
N PHE A 232 -24.05 -9.29 -1.64
CA PHE A 232 -24.86 -9.80 -2.76
C PHE A 232 -24.05 -10.53 -3.83
N THR A 233 -22.72 -10.54 -3.75
CA THR A 233 -21.85 -11.21 -4.74
C THR A 233 -21.22 -12.51 -4.25
N GLU A 234 -21.22 -12.76 -2.93
CA GLU A 234 -20.51 -13.91 -2.36
C GLU A 234 -21.17 -15.25 -2.68
N HIS A 235 -22.50 -15.35 -2.51
CA HIS A 235 -23.22 -16.56 -2.86
C HIS A 235 -23.58 -16.57 -4.35
N GLN A 236 -22.97 -17.48 -5.11
CA GLN A 236 -23.14 -17.60 -6.57
C GLN A 236 -24.13 -18.70 -6.98
N GLY A 237 -24.97 -19.16 -6.05
CA GLY A 237 -25.98 -20.22 -6.25
C GLY A 237 -25.59 -21.56 -5.61
N GLY A 238 -26.53 -22.51 -5.63
CA GLY A 238 -26.37 -23.83 -4.98
C GLY A 238 -26.74 -23.83 -3.49
N PRO A 239 -26.48 -24.94 -2.76
CA PRO A 239 -26.70 -25.00 -1.31
C PRO A 239 -25.73 -24.07 -0.58
N TRP A 240 -26.21 -23.39 0.47
CA TRP A 240 -25.36 -22.56 1.32
C TRP A 240 -24.31 -23.39 2.04
N THR A 241 -23.05 -22.97 1.91
CA THR A 241 -21.94 -23.50 2.72
C THR A 241 -21.71 -22.62 3.95
N HIS A 242 -21.00 -23.16 4.94
CA HIS A 242 -20.57 -22.38 6.11
C HIS A 242 -19.72 -21.16 5.70
N LYS A 243 -18.86 -21.33 4.69
CA LYS A 243 -18.01 -20.27 4.14
C LYS A 243 -18.84 -19.15 3.51
N ASP A 244 -19.83 -19.52 2.68
CA ASP A 244 -20.72 -18.54 2.04
C ASP A 244 -21.46 -17.69 3.08
N LEU A 245 -21.97 -18.35 4.13
CA LEU A 245 -22.70 -17.67 5.21
C LEU A 245 -21.77 -16.73 5.99
N GLN A 246 -20.58 -17.18 6.38
CA GLN A 246 -19.61 -16.35 7.11
C GLN A 246 -19.19 -15.13 6.30
N HIS A 247 -18.89 -15.30 5.01
CA HIS A 247 -18.46 -14.21 4.13
C HIS A 247 -19.61 -13.24 3.79
N THR A 248 -20.82 -13.76 3.56
CA THR A 248 -22.02 -12.93 3.33
C THR A 248 -22.33 -12.09 4.58
N LEU A 249 -22.30 -12.69 5.77
CA LEU A 249 -22.52 -11.97 7.03
C LEU A 249 -21.42 -10.95 7.33
N MET A 250 -20.17 -11.19 6.90
CA MET A 250 -19.13 -10.16 6.93
C MET A 250 -19.51 -8.95 6.07
N GLY A 251 -20.06 -9.20 4.87
CA GLY A 251 -20.63 -8.14 4.02
C GLY A 251 -21.73 -7.36 4.74
N VAL A 252 -22.62 -8.07 5.44
CA VAL A 252 -23.72 -7.47 6.22
C VAL A 252 -23.19 -6.58 7.35
N LEU A 253 -22.21 -7.08 8.10
CA LEU A 253 -21.52 -6.31 9.13
C LEU A 253 -20.92 -5.02 8.55
N TRP A 254 -20.25 -5.12 7.39
CA TRP A 254 -19.65 -3.97 6.72
C TRP A 254 -20.67 -2.94 6.31
N TRP A 255 -21.75 -3.29 5.60
CA TRP A 255 -22.67 -2.25 5.14
C TRP A 255 -23.51 -1.66 6.27
N THR A 256 -23.93 -2.45 7.25
CA THR A 256 -24.68 -1.93 8.41
C THR A 256 -23.80 -1.03 9.28
N GLY A 257 -22.57 -1.45 9.56
CA GLY A 257 -21.59 -0.64 10.29
C GLY A 257 -21.17 0.61 9.49
N GLY A 258 -20.98 0.49 8.18
CA GLY A 258 -20.67 1.61 7.29
C GLY A 258 -21.77 2.66 7.29
N ALA A 259 -23.04 2.26 7.24
CA ALA A 259 -24.18 3.16 7.36
C ALA A 259 -24.18 3.92 8.70
N LEU A 260 -23.91 3.22 9.82
CA LEU A 260 -23.74 3.85 11.12
C LEU A 260 -22.57 4.84 11.14
N GLY A 261 -21.44 4.45 10.55
CA GLY A 261 -20.24 5.29 10.46
C GLY A 261 -20.48 6.58 9.66
N VAL A 262 -21.19 6.49 8.53
CA VAL A 262 -21.60 7.65 7.72
C VAL A 262 -22.47 8.58 8.55
N TRP A 263 -23.44 8.02 9.29
CA TRP A 263 -24.35 8.80 10.12
C TRP A 263 -23.65 9.50 11.28
N LEU A 264 -22.72 8.83 11.97
CA LEU A 264 -22.00 9.41 13.11
C LEU A 264 -20.92 10.40 12.69
N SER A 265 -20.31 10.20 11.52
CA SER A 265 -19.20 11.04 11.04
C SER A 265 -19.65 12.26 10.22
N ARG A 266 -20.95 12.46 10.05
CA ARG A 266 -21.51 13.61 9.34
C ARG A 266 -21.13 14.93 10.03
N HIS A 267 -21.09 16.01 9.26
CA HIS A 267 -20.70 17.35 9.73
C HIS A 267 -19.30 17.39 10.36
N GLY A 268 -18.37 16.57 9.87
CA GLY A 268 -16.96 16.61 10.27
C GLY A 268 -16.66 15.98 11.63
N ARG A 269 -17.61 15.27 12.24
CA ARG A 269 -17.40 14.56 13.50
C ARG A 269 -16.51 13.33 13.28
N ARG A 270 -15.54 13.10 14.17
CA ARG A 270 -14.76 11.84 14.19
C ARG A 270 -15.63 10.70 14.70
N SER A 271 -15.30 9.46 14.32
CA SER A 271 -16.02 8.26 14.74
C SER A 271 -15.08 7.07 14.80
N VAL A 272 -15.24 6.19 15.78
CA VAL A 272 -14.48 4.94 15.88
C VAL A 272 -15.09 3.78 15.08
N VAL A 273 -16.24 3.99 14.43
CA VAL A 273 -17.00 2.92 13.78
C VAL A 273 -16.22 2.22 12.67
N PRO A 274 -15.57 2.92 11.71
CA PRO A 274 -14.73 2.24 10.72
C PRO A 274 -13.65 1.36 11.34
N ALA A 275 -12.94 1.87 12.36
CA ALA A 275 -11.91 1.13 13.07
C ALA A 275 -12.46 -0.12 13.79
N THR A 276 -13.67 0.00 14.34
CA THR A 276 -14.38 -1.12 14.99
C THR A 276 -14.74 -2.20 13.96
N ILE A 277 -15.19 -1.83 12.76
CA ILE A 277 -15.51 -2.79 11.70
C ILE A 277 -14.24 -3.52 11.23
N ILE A 278 -13.13 -2.80 11.07
CA ILE A 278 -11.83 -3.41 10.74
C ILE A 278 -11.39 -4.39 11.85
N PHE A 279 -11.54 -4.01 13.12
CA PHE A 279 -11.25 -4.89 14.25
C PHE A 279 -12.11 -6.18 14.22
N LEU A 280 -13.42 -6.04 14.05
CA LEU A 280 -14.35 -7.18 14.01
C LEU A 280 -14.08 -8.09 12.81
N THR A 281 -13.70 -7.50 11.67
CA THR A 281 -13.22 -8.24 10.50
C THR A 281 -11.99 -9.06 10.84
N GLY A 282 -11.01 -8.44 11.51
CA GLY A 282 -9.80 -9.12 11.96
C GLY A 282 -10.09 -10.28 12.92
N TRP A 283 -10.99 -10.08 13.88
CA TRP A 283 -11.42 -11.14 14.79
C TRP A 283 -12.03 -12.32 14.04
N ALA A 284 -13.00 -12.07 13.15
CA ALA A 284 -13.66 -13.13 12.40
C ALA A 284 -12.68 -13.87 11.46
N MET A 285 -11.71 -13.16 10.88
CA MET A 285 -10.66 -13.76 10.06
C MET A 285 -9.63 -14.54 10.88
N SER A 286 -9.37 -14.14 12.12
CA SER A 286 -8.49 -14.89 13.02
C SER A 286 -9.03 -16.27 13.41
N ALA A 287 -10.35 -16.45 13.32
CA ALA A 287 -11.04 -17.71 13.54
C ALA A 287 -11.37 -18.47 12.24
N HIS A 288 -10.89 -18.00 11.08
CA HIS A 288 -11.26 -18.55 9.77
C HIS A 288 -10.37 -19.75 9.39
N ASN A 289 -10.81 -20.95 9.75
CA ASN A 289 -10.10 -22.21 9.48
C ASN A 289 -9.98 -22.48 7.97
N GLN A 290 -8.76 -22.81 7.53
CA GLN A 290 -8.46 -23.24 6.16
C GLN A 290 -8.17 -24.74 6.10
N ALA A 291 -8.17 -25.30 4.88
CA ALA A 291 -7.85 -26.71 4.68
C ALA A 291 -6.40 -27.06 5.05
N LEU A 292 -5.49 -26.08 4.96
CA LEU A 292 -4.07 -26.23 5.25
C LEU A 292 -3.69 -25.46 6.52
N ALA A 293 -2.88 -26.08 7.40
CA ALA A 293 -2.50 -25.50 8.68
C ALA A 293 -1.72 -24.18 8.50
N ILE A 294 -0.73 -24.14 7.61
CA ILE A 294 0.01 -22.89 7.30
C ILE A 294 -0.94 -21.78 6.84
N SER A 295 -1.92 -22.09 5.99
CA SER A 295 -2.90 -21.11 5.51
C SER A 295 -3.77 -20.58 6.65
N THR A 296 -4.19 -21.44 7.59
CA THR A 296 -4.94 -21.04 8.79
C THR A 296 -4.12 -20.07 9.65
N HIS A 297 -2.83 -20.34 9.86
CA HIS A 297 -1.95 -19.45 10.62
C HIS A 297 -1.71 -18.10 9.93
N ILE A 298 -1.53 -18.08 8.59
CA ILE A 298 -1.38 -16.82 7.84
C ILE A 298 -2.67 -16.00 7.87
N HIS A 299 -3.85 -16.63 7.72
CA HIS A 299 -5.14 -15.96 7.90
C HIS A 299 -5.31 -15.41 9.32
N ALA A 300 -4.83 -16.14 10.34
CA ALA A 300 -4.81 -15.65 11.71
C ALA A 300 -3.92 -14.42 11.90
N MET A 301 -2.72 -14.43 11.32
CA MET A 301 -1.82 -13.27 11.31
C MET A 301 -2.42 -12.06 10.61
N PHE A 302 -3.09 -12.26 9.47
CA PHE A 302 -3.89 -11.23 8.81
C PHE A 302 -4.97 -10.67 9.75
N GLY A 303 -5.72 -11.55 10.41
CA GLY A 303 -6.73 -11.18 11.40
C GLY A 303 -6.16 -10.33 12.54
N TYR A 304 -5.03 -10.74 13.11
CA TYR A 304 -4.33 -10.01 14.17
C TYR A 304 -3.82 -8.64 13.69
N ALA A 305 -3.32 -8.54 12.46
CA ALA A 305 -2.91 -7.26 11.89
C ALA A 305 -4.09 -6.28 11.77
N LEU A 306 -5.26 -6.75 11.32
CA LEU A 306 -6.47 -5.92 11.27
C LEU A 306 -6.99 -5.55 12.66
N MET A 307 -6.99 -6.49 13.61
CA MET A 307 -7.36 -6.20 15.00
C MET A 307 -6.45 -5.12 15.60
N ALA A 308 -5.13 -5.28 15.46
CA ALA A 308 -4.15 -4.30 15.91
C ALA A 308 -4.34 -2.95 15.19
N GLY A 309 -4.57 -2.95 13.88
CA GLY A 309 -4.82 -1.74 13.09
C GLY A 309 -6.08 -1.00 13.55
N GLY A 310 -7.17 -1.73 13.82
CA GLY A 310 -8.40 -1.18 14.38
C GLY A 310 -8.20 -0.59 15.77
N VAL A 311 -7.51 -1.30 16.67
CA VAL A 311 -7.18 -0.80 18.02
C VAL A 311 -6.30 0.43 17.94
N CYS A 312 -5.22 0.41 17.14
CA CYS A 312 -4.37 1.58 16.92
C CYS A 312 -5.18 2.75 16.38
N ARG A 313 -6.13 2.53 15.47
CA ARG A 313 -6.96 3.61 14.94
C ARG A 313 -7.91 4.19 15.98
N ILE A 314 -8.49 3.36 16.86
CA ILE A 314 -9.30 3.82 17.99
C ILE A 314 -8.43 4.65 18.94
N VAL A 315 -7.23 4.16 19.28
CA VAL A 315 -6.30 4.88 20.15
C VAL A 315 -5.88 6.22 19.54
N GLU A 316 -5.60 6.23 18.25
CA GLU A 316 -5.28 7.43 17.49
C GLU A 316 -6.41 8.48 17.60
N ILE A 317 -7.65 8.09 17.32
CA ILE A 317 -8.79 9.00 17.32
C ILE A 317 -9.05 9.55 18.73
N CYS A 318 -9.15 8.67 19.73
CA CYS A 318 -9.61 9.03 21.06
C CYS A 318 -8.52 9.69 21.93
N PHE A 319 -7.25 9.27 21.80
CA PHE A 319 -6.19 9.69 22.74
C PHE A 319 -5.12 10.55 22.09
N VAL A 320 -4.66 10.19 20.89
CA VAL A 320 -3.60 10.94 20.19
C VAL A 320 -4.16 12.24 19.64
N LEU A 321 -5.28 12.16 18.90
CA LEU A 321 -5.92 13.32 18.28
C LEU A 321 -7.03 13.92 19.15
N ARG A 322 -7.52 13.21 20.17
CA ARG A 322 -8.58 13.68 21.10
C ARG A 322 -9.80 14.20 20.34
N ASP A 323 -10.28 13.40 19.41
CA ASP A 323 -11.39 13.69 18.50
C ASP A 323 -11.18 14.89 17.56
N GLN A 324 -9.98 15.49 17.54
CA GLN A 324 -9.65 16.55 16.58
C GLN A 324 -9.24 15.97 15.23
N PRO A 325 -9.39 16.71 14.11
CA PRO A 325 -8.84 16.30 12.82
C PRO A 325 -7.31 16.13 12.86
N SER A 326 -6.76 15.26 11.99
CA SER A 326 -5.30 15.19 11.79
C SER A 326 -4.72 16.56 11.42
N GLY A 327 -3.48 16.85 11.83
CA GLY A 327 -2.82 18.12 11.53
C GLY A 327 -3.24 19.31 12.41
N THR A 328 -4.02 19.10 13.48
CA THR A 328 -4.47 20.17 14.38
C THR A 328 -3.71 20.22 15.71
N THR A 329 -2.98 19.16 16.06
CA THR A 329 -2.34 18.99 17.36
C THR A 329 -0.87 18.63 17.18
N GLY A 330 0.02 19.33 17.89
CA GLY A 330 1.46 19.09 17.86
C GLY A 330 2.24 20.07 16.99
N GLU A 331 3.55 19.89 16.96
CA GLU A 331 4.47 20.66 16.13
C GLU A 331 4.59 20.03 14.74
N THR A 332 4.76 20.87 13.72
CA THR A 332 4.95 20.40 12.34
C THR A 332 6.43 20.06 12.12
N ASP A 333 6.72 18.82 11.78
CA ASP A 333 8.07 18.40 11.39
C ASP A 333 8.59 19.19 10.19
N ARG A 334 9.91 19.36 10.10
CA ARG A 334 10.56 20.06 8.99
C ARG A 334 10.25 19.35 7.66
N GLY A 335 9.54 20.04 6.77
CA GLY A 335 9.17 19.51 5.45
C GLY A 335 7.81 18.82 5.38
N ALA A 336 7.13 18.65 6.51
CA ALA A 336 5.72 18.24 6.53
C ALA A 336 4.81 19.44 6.27
N TRP A 337 3.62 19.21 5.71
CA TRP A 337 2.58 20.24 5.63
C TRP A 337 1.79 20.38 6.92
N PHE A 338 1.64 19.29 7.66
CA PHE A 338 0.80 19.22 8.86
C PHE A 338 1.51 18.41 9.95
N PRO A 339 1.28 18.71 11.24
CA PRO A 339 1.73 17.86 12.34
C PRO A 339 1.21 16.43 12.19
N THR A 340 2.11 15.46 12.31
CA THR A 340 1.78 14.03 12.29
C THR A 340 2.44 13.34 13.47
N HIS A 341 1.68 12.66 14.31
CA HIS A 341 2.24 11.89 15.42
C HIS A 341 2.75 10.55 14.92
N LEU A 342 3.85 10.04 15.51
CA LEU A 342 4.41 8.72 15.22
C LEU A 342 3.33 7.61 15.24
N PHE A 343 2.41 7.70 16.20
CA PHE A 343 1.36 6.70 16.38
C PHE A 343 0.37 6.64 15.19
N GLN A 344 0.20 7.72 14.43
CA GLN A 344 -0.70 7.76 13.27
C GLN A 344 -0.21 6.92 12.09
N TYR A 345 1.07 6.51 12.09
CA TYR A 345 1.61 5.61 11.08
C TYR A 345 1.23 4.14 11.34
N LEU A 346 0.86 3.77 12.56
CA LEU A 346 0.54 2.38 12.91
C LEU A 346 -0.70 1.84 12.20
N PRO A 347 -1.87 2.54 12.19
CA PRO A 347 -3.03 2.04 11.48
C PRO A 347 -2.80 1.78 9.98
N PRO A 348 -2.28 2.73 9.18
CA PRO A 348 -2.04 2.47 7.77
C PRO A 348 -0.95 1.43 7.55
N PHE A 349 0.09 1.34 8.40
CA PHE A 349 1.10 0.29 8.29
C PHE A 349 0.50 -1.11 8.49
N LEU A 350 -0.30 -1.29 9.54
CA LEU A 350 -0.94 -2.57 9.86
C LEU A 350 -1.96 -3.00 8.78
N LEU A 351 -2.58 -2.04 8.07
CA LEU A 351 -3.39 -2.35 6.89
C LEU A 351 -2.55 -2.84 5.71
N VAL A 352 -1.34 -2.32 5.49
CA VAL A 352 -0.43 -2.88 4.46
C VAL A 352 -0.01 -4.30 4.85
N VAL A 353 0.40 -4.51 6.11
CA VAL A 353 0.76 -5.83 6.64
C VAL A 353 -0.39 -6.81 6.43
N GLY A 354 -1.60 -6.46 6.87
CA GLY A 354 -2.78 -7.29 6.67
C GLY A 354 -3.08 -7.54 5.19
N GLY A 355 -2.97 -6.51 4.35
CA GLY A 355 -3.15 -6.61 2.91
C GLY A 355 -2.21 -7.63 2.27
N ILE A 356 -0.90 -7.56 2.54
CA ILE A 356 0.10 -8.46 1.95
C ILE A 356 -0.07 -9.89 2.47
N LEU A 357 -0.25 -10.08 3.78
CA LEU A 357 -0.52 -11.40 4.36
C LEU A 357 -1.77 -12.05 3.73
N PHE A 358 -2.82 -11.26 3.49
CA PHE A 358 -4.03 -11.79 2.86
C PHE A 358 -3.84 -12.08 1.37
N MET A 359 -3.05 -11.28 0.65
CA MET A 359 -2.75 -11.58 -0.76
C MET A 359 -2.00 -12.89 -0.92
N SER A 360 -1.03 -13.17 -0.03
CA SER A 360 -0.17 -14.36 -0.15
C SER A 360 -0.86 -15.65 0.30
N ALA A 361 -2.00 -15.56 1.01
CA ALA A 361 -2.67 -16.71 1.63
C ALA A 361 -3.55 -17.53 0.67
N THR A 362 -3.30 -17.48 -0.65
CA THR A 362 -4.07 -18.29 -1.61
C THR A 362 -3.84 -19.79 -1.37
N ASP A 363 -4.84 -20.64 -1.67
CA ASP A 363 -4.71 -22.09 -1.40
C ASP A 363 -3.55 -22.69 -2.22
N GLU A 364 -3.33 -22.19 -3.43
CA GLU A 364 -2.22 -22.63 -4.30
C GLU A 364 -0.85 -22.14 -3.81
N GLU A 365 -0.75 -20.90 -3.33
CA GLU A 365 0.49 -20.35 -2.73
C GLU A 365 0.87 -21.09 -1.45
N MET A 366 -0.11 -21.33 -0.58
CA MET A 366 0.12 -21.98 0.71
C MET A 366 0.53 -23.44 0.54
N ARG A 367 -0.08 -24.17 -0.40
CA ARG A 367 0.38 -25.53 -0.77
C ARG A 367 1.77 -25.52 -1.37
N TRP A 368 2.09 -24.50 -2.18
CA TRP A 368 3.42 -24.37 -2.77
C TRP A 368 4.50 -24.13 -1.70
N ALA A 369 4.21 -23.30 -0.70
CA ALA A 369 5.09 -23.02 0.42
C ALA A 369 5.28 -24.26 1.31
N ASP A 370 4.17 -24.91 1.69
CA ASP A 370 4.17 -26.14 2.50
C ASP A 370 4.94 -27.27 1.82
N SER A 371 4.78 -27.45 0.51
CA SER A 371 5.53 -28.44 -0.27
C SER A 371 7.04 -28.22 -0.30
N ARG A 372 7.52 -27.04 0.10
CA ARG A 372 8.94 -26.67 0.21
C ARG A 372 9.44 -26.69 1.65
N GLY A 373 8.61 -27.11 2.60
CA GLY A 373 8.94 -27.06 4.03
C GLY A 373 9.05 -25.64 4.57
N VAL A 374 8.43 -24.65 3.91
CA VAL A 374 8.38 -23.28 4.43
C VAL A 374 7.28 -23.22 5.49
N ASP A 375 7.65 -22.90 6.72
CA ASP A 375 6.68 -22.72 7.80
C ASP A 375 5.96 -21.36 7.72
N PHE A 376 4.90 -21.22 8.52
CA PHE A 376 4.08 -20.00 8.50
C PHE A 376 4.87 -18.77 8.99
N ALA A 377 5.82 -18.92 9.91
CA ALA A 377 6.58 -17.80 10.47
C ALA A 377 7.55 -17.23 9.43
N THR A 378 8.25 -18.11 8.71
CA THR A 378 9.13 -17.77 7.60
C THR A 378 8.36 -17.09 6.49
N TRP A 379 7.19 -17.63 6.12
CA TRP A 379 6.33 -17.01 5.12
C TRP A 379 5.85 -15.62 5.57
N ALA A 380 5.37 -15.48 6.80
CA ALA A 380 4.93 -14.21 7.35
C ALA A 380 6.07 -13.17 7.42
N MET A 381 7.31 -13.56 7.70
CA MET A 381 8.46 -12.65 7.69
C MET A 381 8.76 -12.11 6.28
N ILE A 382 8.57 -12.90 5.24
CA ILE A 382 8.68 -12.43 3.85
C ILE A 382 7.61 -11.38 3.58
N ASP A 383 6.35 -11.66 3.93
CA ASP A 383 5.23 -10.74 3.73
C ASP A 383 5.40 -9.43 4.52
N LEU A 384 5.85 -9.52 5.77
CA LEU A 384 6.15 -8.36 6.61
C LEU A 384 7.28 -7.52 6.00
N SER A 385 8.33 -8.15 5.47
CA SER A 385 9.43 -7.44 4.80
C SER A 385 8.95 -6.69 3.56
N VAL A 386 8.08 -7.32 2.75
CA VAL A 386 7.43 -6.66 1.61
C VAL A 386 6.55 -5.51 2.09
N ALA A 387 5.78 -5.69 3.16
CA ALA A 387 4.94 -4.63 3.72
C ALA A 387 5.76 -3.43 4.21
N PHE A 388 6.91 -3.63 4.85
CA PHE A 388 7.83 -2.55 5.24
C PHE A 388 8.36 -1.78 4.03
N LEU A 389 8.82 -2.49 2.99
CA LEU A 389 9.34 -1.85 1.77
C LEU A 389 8.25 -1.06 1.04
N LEU A 390 7.04 -1.61 0.95
CA LEU A 390 5.90 -0.91 0.37
C LEU A 390 5.52 0.31 1.18
N PHE A 391 5.42 0.20 2.51
CA PHE A 391 5.06 1.31 3.37
C PHE A 391 6.12 2.43 3.36
N LEU A 392 7.40 2.07 3.32
CA LEU A 392 8.50 3.01 3.10
C LEU A 392 8.30 3.75 1.78
N TRP A 393 8.09 3.01 0.69
CA TRP A 393 7.98 3.61 -0.64
C TRP A 393 6.74 4.50 -0.78
N MET A 394 5.61 4.11 -0.22
CA MET A 394 4.40 4.94 -0.13
C MET A 394 4.70 6.28 0.57
N ASN A 395 5.42 6.25 1.69
CA ASN A 395 5.82 7.46 2.41
C ASN A 395 6.78 8.32 1.58
N VAL A 396 7.81 7.73 0.97
CA VAL A 396 8.76 8.46 0.11
C VAL A 396 8.03 9.19 -1.02
N LEU A 397 7.07 8.55 -1.69
CA LEU A 397 6.29 9.18 -2.76
C LEU A 397 5.44 10.34 -2.25
N ILE A 398 4.76 10.17 -1.11
CA ILE A 398 3.92 11.18 -0.50
C ILE A 398 4.76 12.36 0.02
N ASP A 399 5.88 12.09 0.67
CA ASP A 399 6.81 13.11 1.18
C ASP A 399 7.51 13.85 0.05
N THR A 400 7.82 13.18 -1.06
CA THR A 400 8.31 13.86 -2.27
C THR A 400 7.25 14.84 -2.80
N TYR A 401 5.97 14.46 -2.80
CA TYR A 401 4.88 15.34 -3.23
C TYR A 401 4.73 16.56 -2.29
N VAL A 402 4.76 16.33 -0.98
CA VAL A 402 4.65 17.35 0.06
C VAL A 402 5.85 18.29 0.02
N GLY A 403 7.06 17.74 0.04
CA GLY A 403 8.31 18.49 0.07
C GLY A 403 8.50 19.41 -1.14
N TYR A 404 8.15 18.97 -2.36
CA TYR A 404 8.28 19.84 -3.55
C TYR A 404 7.10 20.82 -3.75
N GLY A 405 6.27 21.06 -2.73
CA GLY A 405 5.21 22.07 -2.79
C GLY A 405 4.04 21.67 -3.69
N GLY A 406 3.62 20.41 -3.61
CA GLY A 406 2.37 19.93 -4.20
C GLY A 406 1.19 20.89 -4.01
N ARG A 407 0.44 21.14 -5.10
CA ARG A 407 -0.54 22.24 -5.13
C ARG A 407 -1.96 21.86 -4.71
N TYR A 408 -2.25 20.57 -4.51
CA TYR A 408 -3.63 20.10 -4.34
C TYR A 408 -4.10 20.11 -2.89
N GLY A 409 -3.19 19.91 -1.92
CA GLY A 409 -3.52 19.98 -0.50
C GLY A 409 -3.73 21.39 0.02
N LEU A 410 -2.84 22.31 -0.38
CA LEU A 410 -2.77 23.68 0.16
C LEU A 410 -3.52 24.75 -0.66
N ALA A 411 -4.11 24.43 -1.81
CA ALA A 411 -4.79 25.43 -2.65
C ALA A 411 -5.94 26.13 -1.90
N GLY A 412 -5.69 27.33 -1.37
CA GLY A 412 -6.64 28.12 -0.58
C GLY A 412 -6.22 28.38 0.88
N ALA A 413 -5.05 27.91 1.31
CA ALA A 413 -4.44 28.37 2.56
C ALA A 413 -4.14 29.88 2.46
N PRO A 414 -4.34 30.68 3.54
CA PRO A 414 -3.92 32.08 3.56
C PRO A 414 -2.43 32.19 3.18
N ALA A 415 -2.03 33.26 2.48
CA ALA A 415 -0.68 33.42 1.94
C ALA A 415 0.46 33.37 3.00
N SER A 416 0.12 33.39 4.29
CA SER A 416 1.06 33.16 5.40
C SER A 416 1.40 31.69 5.65
N GLU A 417 0.66 30.75 5.07
CA GLU A 417 0.86 29.29 5.14
C GLU A 417 1.40 28.73 3.80
N GLU A 418 2.12 29.55 3.02
CA GLU A 418 2.88 29.01 1.89
C GLU A 418 3.82 27.92 2.42
N ALA A 419 3.70 26.71 1.85
CA ALA A 419 4.48 25.53 2.22
C ALA A 419 5.92 25.92 2.55
N PRO A 420 6.50 25.47 3.68
CA PRO A 420 7.86 25.83 4.06
C PRO A 420 8.78 25.55 2.88
N THR A 421 9.20 26.62 2.21
CA THR A 421 10.17 26.52 1.14
C THR A 421 11.46 26.05 1.81
N TRP A 422 12.14 25.08 1.18
CA TRP A 422 13.38 24.49 1.69
C TRP A 422 14.56 25.47 1.67
N VAL A 423 14.38 26.69 2.20
CA VAL A 423 15.47 27.57 2.51
C VAL A 423 16.16 26.97 3.72
N TYR A 424 17.41 26.55 3.52
CA TYR A 424 18.28 26.13 4.60
C TYR A 424 18.62 27.35 5.44
N GLU A 425 17.80 27.65 6.44
CA GLU A 425 18.18 28.59 7.49
C GLU A 425 18.97 27.83 8.55
N PRO A 426 20.26 28.14 8.75
CA PRO A 426 20.99 27.60 9.89
C PRO A 426 20.31 28.15 11.14
N VAL A 427 19.99 27.26 12.09
CA VAL A 427 19.42 27.59 13.39
C VAL A 427 20.33 28.64 14.05
N ARG A 428 19.88 29.89 14.08
CA ARG A 428 20.41 30.86 15.05
C ARG A 428 19.73 30.53 16.36
N ASP A 429 20.49 29.98 17.28
CA ASP A 429 20.10 29.79 18.66
C ASP A 429 19.72 31.16 19.26
N THR A 430 18.42 31.42 19.37
CA THR A 430 17.87 32.62 20.02
C THR A 430 17.59 32.37 21.50
N THR A 431 18.10 31.28 22.08
CA THR A 431 17.93 30.94 23.49
C THR A 431 19.15 31.19 24.37
N GLN A 432 20.03 32.13 23.99
CA GLN A 432 20.92 32.76 24.97
C GLN A 432 20.30 34.06 25.51
N PRO A 433 19.89 34.12 26.79
CA PRO A 433 19.67 35.38 27.47
C PRO A 433 21.00 36.14 27.54
N GLN A 434 20.99 37.44 27.25
CA GLN A 434 22.12 38.31 27.61
C GLN A 434 22.32 38.24 29.12
N GLU A 435 23.44 37.64 29.56
CA GLU A 435 23.84 37.62 30.97
C GLU A 435 24.09 39.05 31.49
N PRO A 436 23.53 39.45 32.64
CA PRO A 436 24.01 40.60 33.38
C PRO A 436 25.35 40.24 34.02
N THR A 437 26.34 41.10 33.83
CA THR A 437 27.67 41.01 34.45
C THR A 437 27.56 40.91 35.98
N ALA A 438 27.83 39.71 36.54
CA ALA A 438 27.92 39.49 37.98
C ALA A 438 29.40 39.48 38.43
N ALA A 439 29.64 40.05 39.61
CA ALA A 439 30.94 40.16 40.27
C ALA A 439 31.52 38.78 40.67
N PRO A 440 32.86 38.64 40.84
CA PRO A 440 33.48 37.32 41.02
C PRO A 440 33.21 36.72 42.41
N GLU A 441 32.76 35.46 42.43
CA GLU A 441 32.61 34.63 43.63
C GLU A 441 33.96 34.07 44.14
N PRO A 442 34.11 33.82 45.46
CA PRO A 442 35.30 33.21 46.04
C PRO A 442 35.39 31.70 45.75
N PRO A 443 36.59 31.08 45.79
CA PRO A 443 36.79 29.70 45.36
C PRO A 443 36.16 28.69 46.31
N ARG A 444 35.46 27.68 45.75
CA ARG A 444 34.89 26.54 46.50
C ARG A 444 35.95 25.45 46.72
N GLU A 445 35.98 24.91 47.94
CA GLU A 445 36.79 23.75 48.33
C GLU A 445 36.38 22.48 47.57
N SER A 446 37.38 21.67 47.20
CA SER A 446 37.20 20.38 46.53
C SER A 446 36.83 19.27 47.50
N ILE A 447 35.79 18.52 47.18
CA ILE A 447 35.42 17.27 47.88
C ILE A 447 36.16 16.10 47.21
N ALA A 448 36.85 15.28 48.01
CA ALA A 448 37.59 14.12 47.55
C ALA A 448 36.65 12.95 47.15
N LEU A 449 36.93 12.31 46.00
CA LEU A 449 36.26 11.11 45.52
C LEU A 449 36.70 9.88 46.32
N GLN A 450 35.74 9.15 46.90
CA GLN A 450 35.97 7.81 47.47
C GLN A 450 36.08 6.76 46.35
N SER A 451 37.05 5.86 46.50
CA SER A 451 37.32 4.75 45.57
C SER A 451 36.27 3.65 45.64
N TYR A 452 35.84 3.16 44.47
CA TYR A 452 34.90 2.06 44.29
C TYR A 452 35.65 0.71 44.20
N GLU A 453 35.24 -0.29 44.99
CA GLU A 453 35.66 -1.69 44.84
C GLU A 453 34.55 -2.52 44.16
N PRO A 454 34.86 -3.38 43.17
CA PRO A 454 33.86 -4.19 42.49
C PRO A 454 33.53 -5.50 43.24
N PRO A 455 32.28 -5.99 43.21
CA PRO A 455 31.91 -7.26 43.82
C PRO A 455 32.24 -8.48 42.94
N ALA A 456 32.44 -9.63 43.60
CA ALA A 456 32.88 -10.90 43.03
C ALA A 456 31.88 -11.54 42.04
N THR A 457 32.45 -12.18 41.01
CA THR A 457 31.76 -12.95 39.95
C THR A 457 31.08 -14.21 40.50
N HIS A 458 29.76 -14.31 40.32
CA HIS A 458 29.04 -15.59 40.33
C HIS A 458 28.99 -16.14 38.89
N VAL A 459 29.55 -17.33 38.71
CA VAL A 459 29.43 -18.13 37.49
C VAL A 459 28.04 -18.78 37.50
N LEU A 460 27.21 -18.49 36.49
CA LEU A 460 25.96 -19.20 36.25
C LEU A 460 26.23 -20.34 35.27
N GLU A 461 25.94 -21.56 35.71
CA GLU A 461 25.94 -22.77 34.87
C GLU A 461 24.82 -22.67 33.82
N ASN A 462 25.14 -23.10 32.60
CA ASN A 462 24.20 -23.19 31.47
C ASN A 462 23.33 -24.45 31.63
N ASP A 463 22.10 -24.29 32.12
CA ASP A 463 21.05 -25.31 31.98
C ASP A 463 20.20 -24.96 30.74
N ASP A 464 20.37 -25.74 29.67
CA ASP A 464 19.56 -25.71 28.45
C ASP A 464 18.28 -26.56 28.67
N PRO A 465 17.08 -25.98 28.58
CA PRO A 465 15.82 -26.67 28.92
C PRO A 465 15.30 -27.64 27.82
N PHE A 466 16.13 -28.06 26.85
CA PHE A 466 15.70 -28.95 25.75
C PHE A 466 16.46 -30.28 25.62
N ASP A 467 17.29 -30.65 26.58
CA ASP A 467 18.06 -31.91 26.52
C ASP A 467 17.42 -33.02 27.39
N ASP A 468 16.34 -33.63 26.87
CA ASP A 468 15.66 -34.79 27.48
C ASP A 468 15.97 -36.07 26.68
N GLU A 469 17.21 -36.55 26.74
CA GLU A 469 17.53 -37.95 26.49
C GLU A 469 18.18 -38.58 27.73
N HIS A 470 17.53 -39.63 28.24
CA HIS A 470 17.97 -40.56 29.27
C HIS A 470 17.83 -40.15 30.75
N ARG A 471 16.62 -40.33 31.28
CA ARG A 471 16.47 -40.83 32.66
C ARG A 471 15.41 -41.93 32.75
N GLN A 472 15.85 -43.15 32.42
CA GLN A 472 15.16 -44.36 32.81
C GLN A 472 15.16 -44.52 34.33
N ASP A 473 13.97 -44.82 34.82
CA ASP A 473 13.62 -45.10 36.20
C ASP A 473 14.50 -46.16 36.85
N ARG A 474 15.26 -45.76 37.88
CA ARG A 474 15.55 -46.62 39.03
C ARG A 474 14.48 -46.36 40.09
N ALA A 475 13.43 -47.18 40.06
CA ALA A 475 12.48 -47.28 41.17
C ALA A 475 11.97 -48.72 41.30
N VAL A 476 12.74 -49.60 41.96
CA VAL A 476 12.25 -50.80 42.66
C VAL A 476 13.17 -51.07 43.86
N ALA A 477 12.67 -50.85 45.08
CA ALA A 477 12.86 -51.67 46.28
C ALA A 477 12.47 -50.87 47.55
N LEU A 478 11.19 -50.92 47.92
CA LEU A 478 10.69 -51.38 49.24
C LEU A 478 9.16 -51.44 49.21
#